data_AF-X1K3T9-F1
#
_entry.id   AF-X1K3T9-F1
#
_cell.length_a   1.000
_cell.length_b   1.000
_cell.length_c   1.000
_cell.angle_alpha   90.00
_cell.angle_beta   90.00
_cell.angle_gamma   90.00
#
_symmetry.space_group_name_H-M   'P 1'
#
loop_
_entity.id
_entity.type
_entity.pdbx_description
1 polymer ?
#
loop_
_entity_poly.entity_id
_entity_poly.type
_entity_poly.pdbx_seq_one_letter_code
_entity_poly.pdbx_strand_id
1 'polypeptide(L)'
;MYIRKTTRKVKDKVYENYLLVESVMTPKGPRQRTICSLGHLKPRPRKEWLLLAQKVETALKGQLTFEEKEPEVEEIVEKAKAFESQEKRAEKDKDDDVISIHTDKVEMEKAREAGPVHVGYQFWEKLEMDEILKRAGFSEKVRLL
;
A
#
# COMPACT_ATOMS: atom_id res chain seq x y z
N MET A 1 -5.34 -4.71 6.25
CA MET A 1 -4.41 -5.49 7.11
C MET A 1 -4.99 -5.60 8.53
N TYR A 2 -4.49 -6.50 9.38
CA TYR A 2 -4.86 -6.55 10.81
C TYR A 2 -3.72 -7.12 11.68
N ILE A 3 -3.79 -6.87 12.98
CA ILE A 3 -2.81 -7.37 13.95
C ILE A 3 -3.36 -8.60 14.67
N ARG A 4 -2.57 -9.68 14.67
CA ARG A 4 -2.93 -10.98 15.28
C ARG A 4 -2.02 -11.26 16.46
N LYS A 5 -2.61 -11.57 17.63
CA LYS A 5 -1.87 -12.11 18.77
C LYS A 5 -1.54 -13.59 18.54
N THR A 6 -0.31 -13.96 18.82
CA THR A 6 0.18 -15.35 18.82
C THR A 6 0.82 -15.65 20.15
N THR A 7 0.52 -16.83 20.70
CA THR A 7 1.02 -17.27 22.00
C THR A 7 1.78 -18.57 21.83
N ARG A 8 3.03 -18.62 22.28
CA ARG A 8 3.84 -19.84 22.29
C ARG A 8 4.20 -20.19 23.72
N LYS A 9 3.82 -21.38 24.17
CA LYS A 9 4.24 -21.92 25.46
C LYS A 9 5.53 -22.72 25.27
N VAL A 10 6.60 -22.34 25.96
CA VAL A 10 7.86 -23.09 25.98
C VAL A 10 8.19 -23.38 27.43
N LYS A 11 8.18 -24.68 27.79
CA LYS A 11 8.24 -25.14 29.19
C LYS A 11 7.10 -24.47 30.00
N ASP A 12 7.44 -23.69 31.02
CA ASP A 12 6.50 -22.97 31.89
C ASP A 12 6.32 -21.49 31.53
N LYS A 13 6.99 -20.98 30.49
CA LYS A 13 6.89 -19.58 30.08
C LYS A 13 5.99 -19.42 28.86
N VAL A 14 5.04 -18.50 28.95
CA VAL A 14 4.16 -18.10 27.86
C VAL A 14 4.75 -16.86 27.20
N TYR A 15 5.07 -16.98 25.91
CA TYR A 15 5.57 -15.88 25.09
C TYR A 15 4.43 -15.36 24.23
N GLU A 16 4.16 -14.06 24.34
CA GLU A 16 3.17 -13.36 23.53
C GLU A 16 3.87 -12.55 22.45
N ASN A 17 3.43 -12.71 21.21
CA ASN A 17 3.94 -11.96 20.08
C ASN A 17 2.79 -11.48 19.20
N TYR A 18 2.91 -10.28 18.65
CA TYR A 18 1.94 -9.70 17.72
C TYR A 18 2.51 -9.75 16.30
N LEU A 19 1.67 -10.16 15.36
CA LEU A 19 2.01 -10.24 13.94
C LEU A 19 1.14 -9.28 13.14
N LEU A 20 1.73 -8.57 12.19
CA LEU A 20 0.97 -7.86 11.16
C LEU A 20 0.66 -8.83 10.02
N VAL A 21 -0.63 -8.97 9.69
CA VAL A 21 -1.12 -9.96 8.74
C VAL A 21 -1.98 -9.28 7.68
N GLU A 22 -1.85 -9.73 6.44
CA GLU A 22 -2.74 -9.38 5.34
C GLU A 22 -3.52 -10.58 4.85
N SER A 23 -4.71 -10.32 4.31
CA SER A 23 -5.54 -11.33 3.64
C SER A 23 -5.33 -11.20 2.15
N VAL A 24 -4.79 -12.25 1.53
CA VAL A 24 -4.52 -12.33 0.09
C VAL A 24 -5.52 -13.28 -0.55
N MET A 25 -6.14 -12.86 -1.65
CA MET A 25 -7.02 -13.74 -2.41
C MET A 25 -6.17 -14.71 -3.23
N THR A 26 -6.35 -16.01 -3.02
CA THR A 26 -5.71 -17.05 -3.84
C THR A 26 -6.78 -17.82 -4.63
N PRO A 27 -6.42 -18.53 -5.72
CA PRO A 27 -7.38 -19.36 -6.45
C PRO A 27 -8.08 -20.43 -5.59
N LYS A 28 -7.45 -20.82 -4.47
CA LYS A 28 -8.00 -21.77 -3.49
C LYS A 28 -8.76 -21.09 -2.33
N GLY A 29 -9.09 -19.81 -2.48
CA GLY A 29 -9.77 -18.99 -1.47
C GLY A 29 -8.85 -17.99 -0.75
N PRO A 30 -9.40 -17.19 0.18
CA PRO A 30 -8.63 -16.22 0.94
C PRO A 30 -7.61 -16.91 1.85
N ARG A 31 -6.35 -16.49 1.78
CA ARG A 31 -5.25 -16.94 2.66
C ARG A 31 -4.64 -15.77 3.42
N GLN A 32 -4.03 -16.07 4.56
CA GLN A 32 -3.34 -15.08 5.39
C GLN A 32 -1.84 -15.11 5.08
N ARG A 33 -1.26 -13.95 4.81
CA ARG A 33 0.19 -13.74 4.70
C ARG A 33 0.67 -12.88 5.87
N THR A 34 1.77 -13.29 6.51
CA THR A 34 2.39 -12.52 7.59
C THR A 34 3.36 -11.53 6.97
N ILE A 35 3.19 -10.24 7.25
CA ILE A 35 4.04 -9.17 6.72
C ILE A 35 5.29 -9.02 7.58
N CYS A 36 5.13 -8.94 8.90
CA CYS A 36 6.24 -8.88 9.83
C CYS A 36 5.81 -9.23 11.25
N SER A 37 6.80 -9.55 12.08
CA SER A 37 6.62 -9.72 13.52
C SER A 37 6.79 -8.38 14.22
N LEU A 38 5.78 -7.97 14.98
CA LEU A 38 5.77 -6.71 15.74
C LEU A 38 6.41 -6.84 17.12
N GLY A 39 6.61 -8.07 17.60
CA GLY A 39 7.13 -8.32 18.93
C GLY A 39 6.04 -8.19 20.00
N HIS A 40 6.46 -7.85 21.21
CA HIS A 40 5.54 -7.60 22.31
C HIS A 40 5.01 -6.17 22.23
N LEU A 41 3.72 -6.02 21.98
CA LEU A 41 3.03 -4.73 22.00
C LEU A 41 2.13 -4.65 23.24
N LYS A 42 1.87 -3.43 23.72
CA LYS A 42 0.98 -3.22 24.86
C LYS A 42 -0.44 -3.69 24.51
N PRO A 43 -1.15 -4.43 25.39
CA PRO A 43 -2.54 -4.79 25.16
C PRO A 43 -3.40 -3.52 24.98
N ARG A 44 -4.16 -3.46 23.89
CA ARG A 44 -5.06 -2.34 23.56
C ARG A 44 -6.46 -2.83 23.19
N PRO A 45 -7.51 -2.00 23.28
CA PRO A 45 -8.83 -2.29 22.76
C PRO A 45 -8.82 -2.62 21.26
N ARG A 46 -9.82 -3.40 20.80
CA ARG A 46 -9.93 -3.83 19.40
C ARG A 46 -9.96 -2.65 18.40
N LYS A 47 -10.56 -1.52 18.79
CA LYS A 47 -10.62 -0.31 17.95
C LYS A 47 -9.23 0.29 17.71
N GLU A 48 -8.40 0.37 18.75
CA GLU A 48 -7.03 0.90 18.64
C GLU A 48 -6.13 -0.02 17.82
N TRP A 49 -6.32 -1.34 17.90
CA TRP A 49 -5.62 -2.29 17.03
C TRP A 49 -5.95 -2.07 15.55
N LEU A 50 -7.22 -1.81 15.25
CA LEU A 50 -7.67 -1.55 13.88
C LEU A 50 -7.06 -0.25 13.36
N LEU A 51 -7.10 0.82 14.17
CA LEU A 51 -6.51 2.11 13.81
C LEU A 51 -5.00 1.99 13.56
N LEU A 52 -4.26 1.31 14.44
CA LEU A 52 -2.82 1.08 14.25
C LEU A 52 -2.55 0.33 12.94
N ALA A 53 -3.30 -0.74 12.66
CA ALA A 53 -3.15 -1.51 11.43
C ALA A 53 -3.45 -0.66 10.19
N GLN A 54 -4.46 0.22 10.25
CA GLN A 54 -4.80 1.15 9.16
C GLN A 54 -3.70 2.17 8.94
N LYS A 55 -3.17 2.81 9.99
CA LYS A 55 -2.07 3.78 9.87
C LYS A 55 -0.82 3.15 9.24
N VAL A 56 -0.47 1.94 9.68
CA VAL A 56 0.65 1.17 9.10
C VAL A 56 0.36 0.82 7.64
N GLU A 57 -0.85 0.38 7.31
CA GLU A 57 -1.24 0.07 5.93
C GLU A 57 -1.16 1.29 5.00
N THR A 58 -1.66 2.44 5.45
CA THR A 58 -1.58 3.72 4.74
C THR A 58 -0.13 4.14 4.51
N ALA A 59 0.72 4.03 5.53
CA ALA A 59 2.14 4.35 5.46
C ALA A 59 2.92 3.40 4.52
N LEU A 60 2.60 2.09 4.54
CA LEU A 60 3.19 1.11 3.62
C LEU A 60 2.78 1.36 2.16
N LYS A 61 1.55 1.80 1.93
CA LYS A 61 1.05 2.18 0.60
C LYS A 61 1.58 3.54 0.11
N GLY A 62 2.35 4.27 0.93
CA GLY A 62 2.89 5.58 0.59
C GLY A 62 1.82 6.69 0.49
N GLN A 63 0.65 6.48 1.08
CA GLN A 63 -0.40 7.50 1.11
C GLN A 63 -0.01 8.62 2.09
N LEU A 64 -0.18 9.87 1.65
CA LEU A 64 0.05 11.05 2.49
C LEU A 64 -1.09 11.18 3.50
N THR A 65 -0.74 11.28 4.78
CA THR A 65 -1.68 11.54 5.88
C THR A 65 -1.44 12.93 6.47
N PHE A 66 -2.54 13.60 6.84
CA PHE A 66 -2.51 14.88 7.54
C PHE A 66 -2.22 14.73 9.04
N GLU A 67 -2.25 13.51 9.57
CA GLU A 67 -1.92 13.21 10.96
C GLU A 67 -0.40 13.26 11.20
N GLU A 68 0.00 13.64 12.41
CA GLU A 68 1.39 13.54 12.85
C GLU A 68 1.86 12.08 12.79
N LYS A 69 3.11 11.90 12.34
CA LYS A 69 3.70 10.58 12.27
C LYS A 69 3.97 10.06 13.68
N GLU A 70 3.26 9.02 14.06
CA GLU A 70 3.50 8.32 15.31
C GLU A 70 4.79 7.48 15.20
N PRO A 71 5.73 7.58 16.15
CA PRO A 71 7.00 6.85 16.09
C PRO A 71 6.82 5.33 16.08
N GLU A 72 5.78 4.83 16.77
CA GLU A 72 5.43 3.41 16.77
C GLU A 72 5.04 2.91 15.36
N VAL A 73 4.39 3.75 14.54
CA VAL A 73 4.01 3.40 13.16
C VAL A 73 5.25 3.37 12.26
N GLU A 74 6.15 4.34 12.40
CA GLU A 74 7.39 4.40 11.61
C GLU A 74 8.27 3.17 11.86
N GLU A 75 8.49 2.80 13.12
CA GLU A 75 9.25 1.59 13.48
C GLU A 75 8.65 0.32 12.87
N ILE A 76 7.31 0.20 12.87
CA ILE A 76 6.62 -0.96 12.30
C ILE A 76 6.79 -0.99 10.77
N VAL A 77 6.69 0.18 10.12
CA VAL A 77 6.88 0.32 8.67
C VAL A 77 8.31 -0.04 8.27
N GLU A 78 9.31 0.39 9.04
CA GLU A 78 10.72 0.02 8.81
C GLU A 78 10.94 -1.48 8.96
N LYS A 79 10.40 -2.10 10.02
CA LYS A 79 10.47 -3.55 10.23
C LYS A 79 9.78 -4.32 9.10
N ALA A 80 8.63 -3.85 8.63
CA ALA A 80 7.92 -4.46 7.50
C ALA A 80 8.74 -4.39 6.21
N LYS A 81 9.32 -3.22 5.88
CA LYS A 81 10.20 -3.05 4.71
C LYS A 81 11.46 -3.93 4.81
N ALA A 82 12.05 -4.02 5.99
CA ALA A 82 13.22 -4.88 6.23
C ALA A 82 12.87 -6.37 6.02
N PHE A 83 11.73 -6.83 6.53
CA PHE A 83 11.27 -8.21 6.36
C PHE A 83 10.98 -8.54 4.89
N GLU A 84 10.30 -7.65 4.17
CA GLU A 84 10.02 -7.81 2.74
C GLU A 84 11.32 -7.89 1.92
N SER A 85 12.33 -7.08 2.26
CA SER A 85 13.65 -7.14 1.61
C SER A 85 14.40 -8.46 1.85
N GLN A 86 14.15 -9.12 2.99
CA GLN A 86 14.72 -10.43 3.31
C GLN A 86 13.98 -11.57 2.57
N GLU A 87 12.64 -11.52 2.50
CA GLU A 87 11.85 -12.48 1.69
C GLU A 87 12.24 -12.39 0.21
N LYS A 88 12.33 -11.18 -0.36
CA LYS A 88 12.74 -10.97 -1.77
C LYS A 88 14.17 -11.42 -2.07
N ARG A 89 15.03 -11.55 -1.06
CA ARG A 89 16.38 -12.13 -1.24
C ARG A 89 16.36 -13.66 -1.24
N ALA A 90 15.35 -14.29 -0.64
CA ALA A 90 15.22 -15.74 -0.55
C ALA A 90 14.51 -16.35 -1.77
N GLU A 91 13.57 -15.63 -2.38
CA GLU A 91 12.94 -16.00 -3.66
C GLU A 91 13.66 -15.31 -4.83
N LYS A 92 14.83 -15.83 -5.22
CA LYS A 92 15.32 -15.64 -6.59
C LYS A 92 14.91 -16.86 -7.40
N ASP A 93 13.66 -16.87 -7.83
CA ASP A 93 13.30 -17.71 -8.97
C ASP A 93 14.05 -17.18 -10.20
N LYS A 94 14.68 -18.10 -10.94
CA LYS A 94 15.51 -17.79 -12.11
C LYS A 94 14.62 -17.69 -13.35
N ASP A 95 13.79 -16.66 -13.43
CA ASP A 95 13.48 -15.98 -14.70
C ASP A 95 12.57 -14.81 -14.40
N ASP A 96 13.02 -13.62 -14.77
CA ASP A 96 12.23 -12.44 -15.05
C ASP A 96 13.25 -11.38 -15.50
N ASP A 97 12.89 -10.54 -16.47
CA ASP A 97 13.75 -9.48 -17.04
C ASP A 97 14.19 -8.46 -15.97
N VAL A 98 15.17 -8.83 -15.13
CA VAL A 98 15.66 -7.97 -14.04
C VAL A 98 16.66 -6.98 -14.60
N ILE A 99 16.30 -5.70 -14.55
CA ILE A 99 17.20 -4.59 -14.87
C ILE A 99 17.77 -4.01 -13.57
N SER A 100 19.09 -3.88 -13.48
CA SER A 100 19.76 -3.20 -12.38
C SER A 100 19.61 -1.69 -12.51
N ILE A 101 19.01 -1.03 -11.52
CA ILE A 101 18.76 0.42 -11.51
C ILE A 101 19.51 1.06 -10.33
N HIS A 102 20.19 2.18 -10.60
CA HIS A 102 20.78 3.05 -9.59
C HIS A 102 19.69 3.86 -8.90
N THR A 103 19.29 3.46 -7.70
CA THR A 103 18.17 4.08 -6.96
C THR A 103 18.42 5.54 -6.59
N ASP A 104 19.69 5.95 -6.50
CA ASP A 104 20.14 7.33 -6.26
C ASP A 104 19.99 8.25 -7.49
N LYS A 105 19.67 7.69 -8.66
CA LYS A 105 19.55 8.40 -9.93
C LYS A 105 18.17 8.24 -10.59
N VAL A 106 17.17 7.81 -9.81
CA VAL A 106 15.79 7.70 -10.30
C VAL A 106 15.07 9.01 -10.01
N GLU A 107 14.70 9.72 -11.07
CA GLU A 107 13.91 10.94 -10.99
C GLU A 107 12.52 10.72 -11.57
N MET A 108 11.50 11.27 -10.90
CA MET A 108 10.12 11.27 -11.36
C MET A 108 9.84 12.60 -12.05
N GLU A 109 9.73 12.62 -13.38
CA GLU A 109 9.51 13.89 -14.10
C GLU A 109 8.04 14.32 -14.16
N LYS A 110 7.11 13.38 -14.41
CA LYS A 110 5.70 13.69 -14.69
C LYS A 110 4.78 12.69 -14.01
N ALA A 111 4.73 12.74 -12.69
CA ALA A 111 3.67 12.07 -11.94
C ALA A 111 2.32 12.67 -12.37
N ARG A 112 1.58 11.94 -13.21
CA ARG A 112 0.23 12.33 -13.63
C ARG A 112 -0.77 11.61 -12.75
N GLU A 113 -1.74 12.35 -12.23
CA GLU A 113 -2.85 11.79 -11.51
C GLU A 113 -3.74 11.01 -12.48
N ALA A 114 -3.75 9.67 -12.39
CA ALA A 114 -4.46 8.85 -13.37
C ALA A 114 -5.94 8.64 -13.02
N GLY A 115 -6.28 8.43 -11.74
CA GLY A 115 -7.63 8.03 -11.34
C GLY A 115 -8.69 9.11 -11.58
N PRO A 116 -8.65 10.23 -10.84
CA PRO A 116 -9.59 11.34 -11.04
C PRO A 116 -9.63 11.91 -12.46
N VAL A 117 -8.46 12.01 -13.13
CA VAL A 117 -8.38 12.48 -14.52
C VAL A 117 -9.06 11.51 -15.48
N HIS A 118 -8.85 10.19 -15.31
CA HIS A 118 -9.52 9.19 -16.14
C HIS A 118 -11.03 9.20 -15.94
N VAL A 119 -11.51 9.32 -14.70
CA VAL A 119 -12.95 9.44 -14.42
C VAL A 119 -13.52 10.69 -15.08
N GLY A 120 -12.85 11.84 -14.94
CA GLY A 120 -13.25 13.09 -15.61
C GLY A 120 -13.32 12.93 -17.13
N TYR A 121 -12.31 12.32 -17.73
CA TYR A 121 -12.25 12.04 -19.17
C TYR A 121 -13.39 11.11 -19.63
N GLN A 122 -13.66 10.04 -18.90
CA GLN A 122 -14.76 9.12 -19.23
C GLN A 122 -16.14 9.80 -19.18
N PHE A 123 -16.35 10.74 -18.26
CA PHE A 123 -17.59 11.53 -18.24
C PHE A 123 -17.61 12.59 -19.34
N TRP A 124 -16.46 13.19 -19.68
CA TRP A 124 -16.34 14.11 -20.81
C TRP A 124 -16.78 13.47 -22.14
N GLU A 125 -16.34 12.22 -22.38
CA GLU A 125 -16.79 11.43 -23.54
C GLU A 125 -18.28 11.10 -23.48
N LYS A 126 -18.78 10.61 -22.34
CA LYS A 126 -20.20 10.25 -22.16
C LYS A 126 -21.16 11.42 -22.34
N LEU A 127 -20.73 12.63 -22.00
CA LEU A 127 -21.50 13.85 -22.16
C LEU A 127 -21.36 14.47 -23.56
N GLU A 128 -20.57 13.85 -24.44
CA GLU A 128 -20.26 14.37 -25.78
C GLU A 128 -19.76 15.82 -25.74
N MET A 129 -18.95 16.15 -24.73
CA MET A 129 -18.52 17.53 -24.48
C MET A 129 -17.79 18.15 -25.68
N ASP A 130 -17.07 17.35 -26.48
CA ASP A 130 -16.44 17.84 -27.70
C ASP A 130 -17.47 18.39 -28.71
N GLU A 131 -18.58 17.68 -28.93
CA GLU A 131 -19.64 18.12 -29.83
C GLU A 131 -20.40 19.33 -29.28
N ILE A 132 -20.58 19.41 -27.96
CA ILE A 132 -21.16 20.59 -27.30
C ILE A 132 -20.28 21.82 -27.54
N LEU A 133 -18.97 21.71 -27.33
CA LEU A 133 -18.03 22.81 -27.52
C LEU A 133 -17.90 23.20 -28.99
N LYS A 134 -17.93 22.22 -29.90
CA LYS A 134 -17.98 22.47 -31.34
C LYS A 134 -19.20 23.29 -31.74
N ARG A 135 -20.38 22.94 -31.23
CA ARG A 135 -21.63 23.69 -31.44
C ARG A 135 -21.59 25.09 -30.84
N ALA A 136 -20.86 25.27 -29.73
CA ALA A 136 -20.63 26.57 -29.12
C ALA A 136 -19.58 27.44 -29.86
N GLY A 137 -18.99 26.94 -30.96
CA GLY A 137 -18.09 27.70 -31.82
C GLY A 137 -16.61 27.63 -31.41
N PHE A 138 -16.24 26.71 -30.51
CA PHE A 138 -14.84 26.54 -30.12
C PHE A 138 -14.04 25.82 -31.22
N SER A 139 -12.87 26.39 -31.56
CA SER A 139 -11.94 25.80 -32.53
C SER A 139 -11.36 24.47 -32.03
N GLU A 140 -10.95 23.61 -32.95
CA GLU A 140 -10.39 22.28 -32.64
C GLU A 140 -9.16 22.34 -31.72
N LYS A 141 -8.30 23.35 -31.88
CA LYS A 141 -7.14 23.56 -30.99
C LYS A 141 -7.53 23.81 -29.52
N VAL A 142 -8.71 24.36 -29.26
CA VAL A 142 -9.19 24.66 -27.91
C VAL A 142 -9.93 23.45 -27.30
N ARG A 143 -10.33 22.49 -28.13
CA ARG A 143 -11.05 21.28 -27.71
C ARG A 143 -10.13 20.09 -27.40
N LEU A 144 -8.85 20.18 -27.77
CA LEU A 144 -7.82 19.19 -27.43
C LEU A 144 -7.22 19.49 -26.05
N LEU A 145 -7.50 18.59 -25.09
CA LEU A 145 -6.82 18.52 -23.77
C LEU A 145 -5.56 17.66 -23.85
#